data_AF-A0ABD3TGS3-F1
#
_entry.id   AF-A0ABD3TGS3-F1
#
_cell.length_a   1.000
_cell.length_b   1.000
_cell.length_c   1.000
_cell.angle_alpha   90.00
_cell.angle_beta   90.00
_cell.angle_gamma   90.00
#
_symmetry.space_group_name_H-M   'P 1'
#
loop_
_entity.id
_entity.type
_entity.pdbx_description
1 polymer ?
#
loop_
_entity_poly.entity_id
_entity_poly.type
_entity_poly.pdbx_seq_one_letter_code
_entity_poly.pdbx_strand_id
1 'polypeptide(L)'
;MASKIEAEVEVRSDAGKFWESIKESTTLFPKAFPDQYQSIHLLQGDGKSAGSVRLINYAPAVTALYIDGDVLNYYKNFKAYLTVTPKGENKSTVKWACEFDKANEDVPNPDIMRDFAVKCTFQ
;
A
#
# COMPACT_ATOMS: atom_id res chain seq x y z
N MET A 1 13.02 7.19 -17.85
CA MET A 1 13.64 6.75 -16.58
C MET A 1 12.50 6.62 -15.59
N ALA A 2 12.32 5.45 -14.97
CA ALA A 2 11.28 5.27 -13.97
C ALA A 2 11.51 6.24 -12.80
N SER A 3 10.48 6.99 -12.44
CA SER A 3 10.51 7.88 -11.28
C SER A 3 10.31 7.06 -10.01
N LYS A 4 10.92 7.50 -8.90
CA LYS A 4 10.85 6.80 -7.61
C LYS A 4 10.43 7.75 -6.50
N ILE A 5 9.48 7.32 -5.68
CA ILE A 5 9.10 8.00 -4.43
C ILE A 5 9.23 6.99 -3.29
N GLU A 6 9.73 7.44 -2.15
CA GLU A 6 9.94 6.62 -0.97
C GLU A 6 9.39 7.32 0.29
N ALA A 7 8.95 6.53 1.25
CA ALA A 7 8.68 6.95 2.62
C ALA A 7 9.16 5.88 3.59
N GLU A 8 9.64 6.31 4.75
CA GLU A 8 10.12 5.43 5.80
C GLU A 8 9.47 5.83 7.12
N VAL A 9 8.94 4.84 7.83
CA VAL A 9 8.26 5.05 9.12
C VAL A 9 8.68 3.99 10.13
N GLU A 10 8.81 4.40 11.40
CA GLU A 10 9.06 3.47 12.50
C GLU A 10 7.73 2.94 13.06
N VAL A 11 7.66 1.63 13.27
CA VAL A 11 6.51 0.95 13.85
C VAL A 11 6.88 0.26 15.16
N ARG A 12 5.93 0.24 16.10
CA ARG A 12 6.04 -0.45 17.39
C ARG A 12 5.62 -1.92 17.29
N SER A 13 5.98 -2.56 16.18
CA SER A 13 5.76 -3.98 15.95
C SER A 13 7.05 -4.66 15.52
N ASP A 14 7.19 -5.92 15.90
CA ASP A 14 8.15 -6.83 15.30
C ASP A 14 7.86 -7.00 13.79
N ALA A 15 8.91 -7.24 13.01
CA ALA A 15 8.86 -7.32 11.55
C ALA A 15 8.09 -8.56 11.09
N GLY A 16 8.23 -9.69 11.80
CA GLY A 16 7.50 -10.92 11.53
C GLY A 16 6.00 -10.72 11.74
N LYS A 17 5.61 -10.15 12.88
CA LYS A 17 4.20 -9.83 13.18
C LYS A 17 3.59 -8.85 12.18
N PHE A 18 4.38 -7.88 11.72
CA PHE A 18 3.93 -6.94 10.69
C PHE A 18 3.66 -7.68 9.36
N TRP A 19 4.56 -8.55 8.94
CA TRP A 19 4.35 -9.36 7.72
C TRP A 19 3.20 -10.37 7.84
N GLU A 20 2.99 -10.96 9.01
CA GLU A 20 1.80 -11.77 9.28
C GLU A 20 0.52 -10.95 9.09
N SER A 21 0.49 -9.72 9.60
CA SER A 21 -0.64 -8.81 9.42
C SER A 21 -0.88 -8.47 7.94
N ILE A 22 0.18 -8.27 7.16
CA ILE A 22 0.08 -8.05 5.71
C ILE A 22 -0.45 -9.30 5.00
N LYS A 23 -0.02 -10.49 5.39
CA LYS A 23 -0.53 -11.77 4.86
C LYS A 23 -2.03 -11.93 5.14
N GLU A 24 -2.48 -11.54 6.33
CA GLU A 24 -3.87 -11.60 6.76
C GLU A 24 -4.72 -10.38 6.34
N SER A 25 -4.14 -9.41 5.62
CA SER A 25 -4.79 -8.13 5.32
C SER A 25 -6.15 -8.25 4.62
N THR A 26 -6.41 -9.33 3.88
CA THR A 26 -7.71 -9.62 3.25
C THR A 26 -8.86 -9.60 4.26
N THR A 27 -8.60 -10.04 5.49
CA THR A 27 -9.59 -10.10 6.56
C THR A 27 -9.38 -9.02 7.61
N LEU A 28 -8.12 -8.66 7.89
CA LEU A 28 -7.76 -7.74 8.95
C LEU A 28 -8.09 -6.29 8.57
N PHE A 29 -7.76 -5.85 7.35
CA PHE A 29 -7.80 -4.43 7.00
C PHE A 29 -9.23 -3.88 6.90
N PRO A 30 -10.20 -4.56 6.27
CA PRO A 30 -11.58 -4.09 6.26
C PRO A 30 -12.21 -4.01 7.67
N LYS A 31 -11.74 -4.84 8.63
CA LYS A 31 -12.21 -4.81 10.02
C LYS A 31 -11.55 -3.71 10.84
N ALA A 32 -10.24 -3.54 10.68
CA ALA A 32 -9.46 -2.57 11.45
C ALA A 32 -9.61 -1.13 10.93
N PHE A 33 -9.81 -0.97 9.62
CA PHE A 33 -9.86 0.33 8.94
C PHE A 33 -11.04 0.40 7.94
N PRO A 34 -12.30 0.23 8.40
CA PRO A 34 -13.48 0.23 7.53
C PRO A 34 -13.72 1.58 6.84
N ASP A 35 -13.16 2.66 7.39
CA ASP A 35 -13.14 4.01 6.82
C ASP A 35 -12.21 4.13 5.61
N GLN A 36 -11.28 3.18 5.45
CA GLN A 36 -10.30 3.15 4.36
C GLN A 36 -10.54 1.99 3.39
N TYR A 37 -10.84 0.80 3.90
CA TYR A 37 -11.05 -0.42 3.12
C TYR A 37 -12.48 -0.90 3.28
N GLN A 38 -13.23 -0.89 2.18
CA GLN A 38 -14.58 -1.47 2.15
C GLN A 38 -14.50 -3.00 2.09
N SER A 39 -13.66 -3.54 1.21
CA SER A 39 -13.40 -4.98 1.13
C SER A 39 -12.09 -5.29 0.42
N ILE A 40 -11.54 -6.47 0.67
CA ILE A 40 -10.41 -7.01 -0.09
C ILE A 40 -10.77 -8.44 -0.49
N HIS A 41 -10.70 -8.75 -1.77
CA HIS A 41 -11.01 -10.06 -2.33
C HIS A 41 -9.77 -10.68 -2.95
N LEU A 42 -9.51 -11.95 -2.66
CA LEU A 42 -8.46 -12.71 -3.32
C LEU A 42 -8.98 -13.20 -4.68
N LEU A 43 -8.33 -12.80 -5.76
CA LEU A 43 -8.66 -13.22 -7.13
C LEU A 43 -7.84 -14.44 -7.57
N GLN A 44 -6.58 -14.52 -7.14
CA GLN A 44 -5.66 -15.60 -7.50
C GLN A 44 -4.65 -15.85 -6.37
N GLY A 45 -4.19 -17.09 -6.23
CA GLY A 45 -3.17 -17.48 -5.26
C GLY A 45 -3.72 -17.69 -3.85
N ASP A 46 -2.85 -17.57 -2.85
CA ASP A 46 -3.17 -17.74 -1.42
C ASP A 46 -3.22 -16.41 -0.65
N GLY A 47 -2.87 -15.30 -1.32
CA GLY A 47 -2.75 -13.97 -0.73
C GLY A 47 -1.46 -13.76 0.06
N LYS A 48 -0.64 -14.78 0.26
CA LYS A 48 0.53 -14.78 1.16
C LYS A 48 1.85 -14.96 0.43
N SER A 49 1.79 -15.55 -0.75
CA SER A 49 2.92 -15.93 -1.59
C SER A 49 2.95 -15.11 -2.88
N ALA A 50 4.14 -15.01 -3.49
CA ALA A 50 4.32 -14.35 -4.77
C ALA A 50 3.42 -14.97 -5.85
N GLY A 51 2.84 -14.13 -6.71
CA GLY A 51 1.85 -14.55 -7.72
C GLY A 51 0.40 -14.49 -7.25
N SER A 52 0.13 -14.09 -6.00
CA SER A 52 -1.23 -13.80 -5.54
C SER A 52 -1.75 -12.48 -6.10
N VAL A 53 -3.04 -12.43 -6.45
CA VAL A 53 -3.72 -11.23 -6.95
C VAL A 53 -4.90 -10.90 -6.05
N ARG A 54 -4.99 -9.65 -5.60
CA ARG A 54 -6.06 -9.15 -4.73
C ARG A 54 -6.79 -7.98 -5.40
N LEU A 55 -8.12 -7.98 -5.32
CA LEU A 55 -8.96 -6.84 -5.62
C LEU A 55 -9.23 -6.09 -4.31
N ILE A 56 -8.83 -4.82 -4.25
CA ILE A 56 -9.03 -3.97 -3.06
C ILE A 56 -10.09 -2.93 -3.40
N ASN A 57 -11.20 -2.96 -2.67
CA ASN A 57 -12.23 -1.93 -2.71
C ASN A 57 -11.99 -0.96 -1.56
N TYR A 58 -11.64 0.28 -1.88
CA TYR A 58 -11.49 1.35 -0.90
C TYR A 58 -12.85 1.96 -0.55
N ALA A 59 -12.97 2.51 0.65
CA ALA A 59 -14.19 3.19 1.10
C ALA A 59 -14.40 4.51 0.33
N PRO A 60 -15.66 4.97 0.15
CA PRO A 60 -16.00 6.18 -0.61
C PRO A 60 -15.27 7.47 -0.16
N ALA A 61 -14.91 7.58 1.13
CA ALA A 61 -14.17 8.71 1.67
C ALA A 61 -12.70 8.75 1.19
N VAL A 62 -12.12 7.58 0.87
CA VAL A 62 -10.80 7.48 0.20
C VAL A 62 -10.94 7.86 -1.26
N THR A 63 -12.09 7.58 -1.88
CA THR A 63 -12.38 7.94 -3.28
C THR A 63 -12.32 9.44 -3.47
N ALA A 64 -12.78 10.28 -2.53
CA ALA A 64 -12.69 11.75 -2.61
C ALA A 64 -11.25 12.31 -2.71
N LEU A 65 -10.24 11.58 -2.21
CA LEU A 65 -8.81 11.92 -2.36
C LEU A 65 -8.20 11.37 -3.66
N TYR A 66 -8.95 10.55 -4.40
CA TYR A 66 -8.53 9.78 -5.57
C TYR A 66 -9.27 10.18 -6.86
N ILE A 67 -10.33 11.00 -6.77
CA ILE A 67 -11.11 11.46 -7.94
C ILE A 67 -10.17 12.27 -8.84
N ASP A 68 -9.70 11.74 -9.97
CA ASP A 68 -10.51 11.68 -11.20
C ASP A 68 -10.04 10.59 -12.22
N GLY A 69 -9.68 9.38 -11.78
CA GLY A 69 -9.41 8.30 -12.75
C GLY A 69 -8.75 7.05 -12.19
N ASP A 70 -8.89 5.95 -12.92
CA ASP A 70 -8.14 4.70 -12.72
C ASP A 70 -6.63 5.01 -12.62
N VAL A 71 -5.94 4.61 -11.56
CA VAL A 71 -4.47 4.75 -11.41
C VAL A 71 -3.73 4.19 -12.64
N LEU A 72 -4.31 3.19 -13.31
CA LEU A 72 -3.78 2.64 -14.55
C LEU A 72 -3.85 3.62 -15.73
N ASN A 73 -4.76 4.58 -15.73
CA ASN A 73 -4.83 5.65 -16.74
C ASN A 73 -3.75 6.72 -16.51
N TYR A 74 -3.26 6.86 -15.29
CA TYR A 74 -2.24 7.85 -14.92
C TYR A 74 -0.81 7.33 -15.05
N TYR A 75 -0.57 6.04 -14.81
CA TYR A 75 0.78 5.48 -14.82
C TYR A 75 0.88 4.26 -15.75
N LYS A 76 1.82 4.31 -16.71
CA LYS A 76 2.10 3.20 -17.65
C LYS A 76 2.69 1.99 -16.92
N ASN A 77 3.54 2.26 -15.94
CA ASN A 77 4.10 1.28 -15.03
C ASN A 77 3.91 1.82 -13.62
N PHE A 78 3.43 0.98 -12.70
CA PHE A 78 3.34 1.30 -11.30
C PHE A 78 3.70 0.06 -10.48
N LYS A 79 4.79 0.14 -9.70
CA LYS A 79 5.26 -0.92 -8.83
C LYS A 79 5.44 -0.38 -7.43
N ALA A 80 4.68 -0.92 -6.48
CA ALA A 80 4.84 -0.60 -5.08
C ALA A 80 5.66 -1.68 -4.37
N TYR A 81 6.55 -1.25 -3.49
CA TYR A 81 7.42 -2.07 -2.68
C TYR A 81 7.20 -1.73 -1.21
N LEU A 82 7.14 -2.78 -0.40
CA LEU A 82 7.08 -2.70 1.06
C LEU A 82 8.26 -3.48 1.62
N THR A 83 9.13 -2.81 2.36
CA THR A 83 10.26 -3.44 3.05
C THR A 83 10.13 -3.20 4.53
N VAL A 84 10.29 -4.25 5.34
CA VAL A 84 10.23 -4.17 6.80
C VAL A 84 11.57 -4.61 7.36
N THR A 85 12.22 -3.75 8.14
CA THR A 85 13.54 -3.97 8.71
C THR A 85 13.47 -3.94 10.24
N PRO A 86 13.92 -4.99 10.95
CA PRO A 86 13.96 -4.98 12.42
C PRO A 86 14.87 -3.86 12.97
N LYS A 87 14.46 -3.20 14.06
CA LYS A 87 15.20 -2.12 14.74
C LYS A 87 15.37 -2.33 16.25
N GLY A 88 15.36 -3.59 16.70
CA GLY A 88 15.45 -3.98 18.11
C GLY A 88 14.20 -4.75 18.57
N GLU A 89 14.07 -5.00 19.87
CA GLU A 89 12.93 -5.76 20.41
C GLU A 89 11.61 -5.02 20.14
N ASN A 90 10.65 -5.72 19.50
CA ASN A 90 9.31 -5.22 19.14
C ASN A 90 9.28 -3.91 18.34
N LYS A 91 10.36 -3.57 17.63
CA LYS A 91 10.44 -2.38 16.79
C LYS A 91 10.92 -2.73 15.40
N SER A 92 10.31 -2.11 14.41
CA SER A 92 10.71 -2.24 13.02
C SER A 92 10.60 -0.92 12.31
N THR A 93 11.26 -0.83 11.17
CA THR A 93 11.13 0.26 10.21
C THR A 93 10.43 -0.28 8.98
N VAL A 94 9.40 0.40 8.53
CA VAL A 94 8.66 0.08 7.32
C VAL A 94 9.00 1.12 6.27
N LYS A 95 9.57 0.67 5.16
CA LYS A 95 9.88 1.48 4.00
C LYS A 95 8.90 1.17 2.87
N TRP A 96 8.16 2.18 2.46
CA TRP A 96 7.34 2.18 1.26
C TRP A 96 8.16 2.79 0.11
N ALA A 97 8.17 2.13 -1.03
CA ALA A 97 8.71 2.70 -2.25
C ALA A 97 7.74 2.46 -3.41
N CYS A 98 7.67 3.41 -4.32
CA CYS A 98 6.92 3.29 -5.56
C CYS A 98 7.85 3.64 -6.73
N GLU A 99 7.90 2.77 -7.72
CA GLU A 99 8.50 3.03 -9.03
C GLU A 99 7.38 3.18 -10.05
N PHE A 100 7.41 4.28 -10.80
CA PHE A 100 6.35 4.58 -11.76
C PHE A 100 6.84 5.29 -13.02
N ASP A 101 6.10 5.09 -14.10
CA ASP A 101 6.19 5.86 -15.33
C ASP A 101 4.86 6.58 -15.54
N LYS A 102 4.89 7.92 -15.61
CA LYS A 102 3.69 8.71 -15.90
C LYS A 102 3.17 8.42 -17.31
N ALA A 103 1.85 8.51 -17.48
CA ALA A 103 1.22 8.41 -18.80
C ALA A 103 1.63 9.59 -19.70
N ASN A 104 1.70 10.79 -19.12
CA ASN A 104 2.18 12.05 -19.73
C ASN A 104 2.72 13.00 -18.63
N GLU A 105 3.23 14.17 -19.01
CA GLU A 105 3.86 15.13 -18.08
C GLU A 105 2.87 15.79 -17.10
N ASP A 106 1.60 15.88 -17.46
CA ASP A 106 0.54 16.51 -16.65
C ASP A 106 0.08 15.63 -15.49
N VAL A 107 0.44 14.34 -15.51
CA VAL A 107 0.10 13.42 -14.42
C VAL A 107 0.87 13.82 -13.15
N PRO A 108 0.18 13.97 -12.00
CA PRO A 108 0.84 14.28 -10.74
C PRO A 108 1.72 13.12 -10.28
N ASN A 109 2.69 13.44 -9.42
CA ASN A 109 3.41 12.40 -8.69
C ASN A 109 2.45 11.68 -7.72
N PRO A 110 2.64 10.38 -7.45
CA PRO A 110 1.78 9.61 -6.55
C PRO A 110 2.04 9.91 -5.06
N ASP A 111 2.27 11.17 -4.71
CA ASP A 111 2.53 11.63 -3.35
C ASP A 111 1.37 11.29 -2.41
N ILE A 112 0.13 11.37 -2.90
CA ILE A 112 -1.08 10.99 -2.15
C ILE A 112 -1.05 9.50 -1.79
N MET A 113 -0.55 8.64 -2.68
CA MET A 113 -0.45 7.19 -2.41
C MET A 113 0.62 6.89 -1.37
N ARG A 114 1.74 7.63 -1.40
CA ARG A 114 2.77 7.57 -0.35
C ARG A 114 2.17 7.95 1.01
N ASP A 115 1.46 9.08 1.07
CA ASP A 115 0.90 9.60 2.32
C ASP A 115 -0.17 8.66 2.89
N PHE A 116 -0.98 8.06 2.01
CA PHE A 116 -1.91 7.00 2.38
C PHE A 116 -1.18 5.78 2.99
N ALA A 117 -0.14 5.28 2.33
CA ALA A 117 0.62 4.12 2.81
C ALA A 117 1.29 4.38 4.18
N VAL A 118 1.82 5.59 4.36
CA VAL A 118 2.34 6.08 5.64
C VAL A 118 1.23 6.10 6.70
N LYS A 119 0.06 6.67 6.39
CA LYS A 119 -1.10 6.72 7.30
C LYS A 119 -1.59 5.34 7.70
N CYS A 120 -1.67 4.38 6.78
CA CYS A 120 -2.07 2.99 7.10
C CYS A 120 -1.05 2.26 7.99
N THR A 121 0.20 2.74 8.03
CA THR A 121 1.27 2.15 8.83
C THR A 121 1.35 2.74 10.25
N PHE A 122 0.79 3.93 10.47
CA PHE A 122 0.68 4.57 11.79
C PHE A 122 -0.57 4.08 12.54
N GLN A 123 -0.42 3.03 13.37
CA GLN A 123 -1.21 2.82 14.59
C GLN A 123 -0.33 2.26 15.71
#